data_AF-A0A5Q3HCF9-F1
#
_entry.id   AF-A0A5Q3HCF9-F1
#
_cell.length_a   1.000
_cell.length_b   1.000
_cell.length_c   1.000
_cell.angle_alpha   90.00
_cell.angle_beta   90.00
_cell.angle_gamma   90.00
#
_symmetry.space_group_name_H-M   'P 1'
#
loop_
_entity.id
_entity.type
_entity.pdbx_description
1 polymer ?
#
loop_
_entity_poly.entity_id
_entity_poly.type
_entity_poly.pdbx_seq_one_letter_code
_entity_poly.pdbx_strand_id
1 'polypeptide(L)'
;MAKWTAFPHAGDYTFDAASLKKSWARLHQGDCEPLPKDADVLQAWVLFHNGDFQKAFDAGIKAGGDGITVANKAASMYATYLETKEKTKLDLFMEVAARAEAQQKDDPKNANAWYWQAYALGRYSQGISVAKALAQGLGTKVKNSLEQAIKLSPRHADAHIALAAFHAEVIDKVGSLIGGMTYGAKKDIGLTLYKDALKLHPGSAIGMIEYANGMVMLEGDKKMKEATRLYEQAAASKPLDATERLDVEMAKAELED
;
A
#
# COMPACT_ATOMS: atom_id res chain seq x y z
N MET A 1 7.83 -15.22 17.94
CA MET A 1 6.75 -14.53 17.19
C MET A 1 5.68 -15.55 16.82
N ALA A 2 4.41 -15.16 16.79
CA ALA A 2 3.35 -16.05 16.32
C ALA A 2 3.58 -16.36 14.81
N LYS A 3 3.26 -17.59 14.40
CA LYS A 3 3.37 -18.01 13.00
C LYS A 3 2.32 -17.27 12.17
N TRP A 4 2.73 -16.65 11.06
CA TRP A 4 1.83 -15.93 10.15
C TRP A 4 0.95 -16.91 9.38
N THR A 5 -0.31 -16.53 9.14
CA THR A 5 -1.19 -17.24 8.21
C THR A 5 -0.54 -17.30 6.83
N ALA A 6 -0.52 -18.48 6.22
CA ALA A 6 0.07 -18.67 4.89
C ALA A 6 -0.81 -18.04 3.80
N PHE A 7 -0.16 -17.58 2.73
CA PHE A 7 -0.83 -17.18 1.50
C PHE A 7 -1.62 -18.38 0.91
N PRO A 8 -2.93 -18.23 0.61
CA PRO A 8 -3.79 -19.36 0.25
C PRO A 8 -3.48 -19.99 -1.12
N HIS A 9 -2.75 -19.31 -2.00
CA HIS A 9 -2.35 -19.80 -3.32
C HIS A 9 -0.86 -20.13 -3.41
N ALA A 10 -0.31 -20.68 -2.32
CA ALA A 10 1.11 -21.05 -2.26
C ALA A 10 1.47 -22.05 -3.37
N GLY A 11 2.53 -21.73 -4.13
CA GLY A 11 3.02 -22.56 -5.24
C GLY A 11 2.53 -22.14 -6.63
N ASP A 12 1.52 -21.28 -6.74
CA ASP A 12 1.03 -20.76 -8.03
C ASP A 12 2.03 -19.79 -8.69
N TYR A 13 2.91 -19.19 -7.88
CA TYR A 13 3.97 -18.29 -8.32
C TYR A 13 5.33 -18.91 -8.01
N THR A 14 6.19 -18.98 -9.04
CA THR A 14 7.49 -19.67 -8.98
C THR A 14 8.60 -18.78 -9.51
N PHE A 15 8.70 -17.55 -8.98
CA PHE A 15 9.84 -16.69 -9.27
C PHE A 15 11.13 -17.27 -8.71
N ASP A 16 12.20 -17.07 -9.47
CA ASP A 16 13.58 -17.20 -9.02
C ASP A 16 14.28 -15.84 -9.25
N ALA A 17 15.55 -15.73 -8.87
CA ALA A 17 16.29 -14.48 -9.02
C ALA A 17 16.38 -14.00 -10.48
N ALA A 18 16.40 -14.90 -11.46
CA ALA A 18 16.54 -14.55 -12.88
C ALA A 18 15.20 -14.12 -13.49
N SER A 19 14.11 -14.84 -13.22
CA SER A 19 12.77 -14.47 -13.68
C SER A 19 12.27 -13.21 -12.97
N LEU A 20 12.57 -13.03 -11.69
CA LEU A 20 12.23 -11.81 -10.96
C LEU A 20 12.91 -10.58 -11.56
N LYS A 21 14.22 -10.64 -11.87
CA LYS A 21 14.93 -9.53 -12.54
C LYS A 21 14.29 -9.13 -13.87
N LYS A 22 13.77 -10.10 -14.64
CA LYS A 22 13.09 -9.84 -15.92
C LYS A 22 11.75 -9.15 -15.73
N SER A 23 11.02 -9.49 -14.67
CA SER A 23 9.69 -8.94 -14.35
C SER A 23 9.74 -7.69 -13.45
N TRP A 24 10.91 -7.32 -12.93
CA TRP A 24 11.07 -6.29 -11.90
C TRP A 24 10.37 -4.97 -12.23
N ALA A 25 10.61 -4.42 -13.42
CA ALA A 25 10.03 -3.14 -13.84
C ALA A 25 8.49 -3.18 -13.90
N ARG A 26 7.89 -4.34 -14.15
CA ARG A 26 6.43 -4.52 -14.15
C ARG A 26 5.89 -4.62 -12.72
N LEU A 27 6.53 -5.44 -11.89
CA LEU A 27 6.15 -5.67 -10.49
C LEU A 27 6.30 -4.42 -9.61
N HIS A 28 7.27 -3.58 -9.93
CA HIS A 28 7.59 -2.34 -9.20
C HIS A 28 7.17 -1.08 -9.96
N GLN A 29 6.21 -1.20 -10.88
CA GLN A 29 5.67 -0.04 -11.59
C GLN A 29 4.93 0.92 -10.65
N GLY A 30 4.32 0.39 -9.57
CA GLY A 30 3.57 1.17 -8.58
C GLY A 30 4.45 1.89 -7.55
N ASP A 31 5.51 1.23 -7.09
CA ASP A 31 6.38 1.71 -6.00
C ASP A 31 7.73 2.26 -6.48
N CYS A 32 8.08 2.03 -7.75
CA CYS A 32 9.36 2.41 -8.34
C CYS A 32 10.58 1.89 -7.54
N GLU A 33 10.44 0.77 -6.82
CA GLU A 33 11.57 0.21 -6.07
C GLU A 33 12.71 -0.15 -7.04
N PRO A 34 13.95 0.30 -6.76
CA PRO A 34 15.09 -0.04 -7.61
C PRO A 34 15.43 -1.53 -7.50
N LEU A 35 15.87 -2.13 -8.61
CA LEU A 35 16.36 -3.50 -8.59
C LEU A 35 17.56 -3.61 -7.62
N PRO A 36 17.48 -4.44 -6.57
CA PRO A 36 18.55 -4.56 -5.60
C PRO A 36 19.82 -5.12 -6.23
N LYS A 37 20.96 -4.59 -5.80
CA LYS A 37 22.29 -5.10 -6.17
C LYS A 37 22.72 -6.27 -5.28
N ASP A 38 22.26 -6.26 -4.04
CA ASP A 38 22.53 -7.30 -3.05
C ASP A 38 21.69 -8.56 -3.34
N ALA A 39 22.34 -9.72 -3.30
CA ALA A 39 21.71 -11.00 -3.61
C ALA A 39 20.73 -11.48 -2.52
N ASP A 40 21.01 -11.18 -1.25
CA ASP A 40 20.14 -11.54 -0.13
C ASP A 40 18.86 -10.68 -0.16
N VAL A 41 19.00 -9.39 -0.49
CA VAL A 41 17.84 -8.50 -0.70
C VAL A 41 16.98 -8.98 -1.88
N LEU A 42 17.62 -9.35 -3.01
CA LEU A 42 16.88 -9.91 -4.14
C LEU A 42 16.16 -11.22 -3.77
N GLN A 43 16.81 -12.07 -2.98
CA GLN A 43 16.20 -13.32 -2.53
C GLN A 43 15.01 -13.09 -1.58
N ALA A 44 15.05 -12.05 -0.74
CA ALA A 44 13.91 -11.64 0.05
C ALA A 44 12.73 -11.18 -0.83
N TRP A 45 13.00 -10.47 -1.93
CA TRP A 45 11.97 -10.13 -2.93
C TRP A 45 11.41 -11.34 -3.67
N VAL A 46 12.24 -12.35 -3.99
CA VAL A 46 11.74 -13.62 -4.55
C VAL A 46 10.73 -14.28 -3.61
N LEU A 47 11.03 -14.32 -2.30
CA LEU A 47 10.10 -14.85 -1.31
C LEU A 47 8.81 -14.03 -1.26
N PHE A 48 8.92 -12.70 -1.31
CA PHE A 48 7.77 -11.79 -1.28
C PHE A 48 6.82 -12.05 -2.46
N HIS A 49 7.34 -12.05 -3.69
CA HIS A 49 6.52 -12.20 -4.90
C HIS A 49 5.90 -13.61 -5.03
N ASN A 50 6.51 -14.62 -4.39
CA ASN A 50 5.94 -15.96 -4.30
C ASN A 50 4.92 -16.15 -3.16
N GLY A 51 4.65 -15.12 -2.36
CA GLY A 51 3.67 -15.15 -1.26
C GLY A 51 4.21 -15.72 0.05
N ASP A 52 5.51 -15.97 0.15
CA ASP A 52 6.22 -16.41 1.35
C ASP A 52 6.46 -15.21 2.31
N PHE A 53 5.42 -14.43 2.64
CA PHE A 53 5.54 -13.12 3.30
C PHE A 53 6.33 -13.14 4.62
N GLN A 54 6.12 -14.15 5.48
CA GLN A 54 6.88 -14.24 6.73
C GLN A 54 8.38 -14.45 6.48
N LYS A 55 8.73 -15.33 5.52
CA LYS A 55 10.13 -15.58 5.17
C LYS A 55 10.74 -14.35 4.49
N ALA A 56 9.99 -13.65 3.66
CA ALA A 56 10.41 -12.41 3.02
C ALA A 56 10.71 -11.33 4.07
N PHE A 57 9.84 -11.21 5.09
CA PHE A 57 10.06 -10.32 6.22
C PHE A 57 11.35 -10.68 6.96
N ASP A 58 11.51 -11.93 7.40
CA ASP A 58 12.68 -12.37 8.15
C ASP A 58 13.99 -12.19 7.34
N ALA A 59 13.95 -12.51 6.04
CA ALA A 59 15.08 -12.33 5.14
C ALA A 59 15.43 -10.85 4.93
N GLY A 60 14.44 -9.97 4.75
CA GLY A 60 14.64 -8.53 4.61
C GLY A 60 15.22 -7.89 5.87
N ILE A 61 14.71 -8.28 7.05
CA ILE A 61 15.26 -7.84 8.35
C ILE A 61 16.71 -8.30 8.50
N LYS A 62 17.01 -9.55 8.13
CA LYS A 62 18.37 -10.10 8.21
C LYS A 62 19.34 -9.36 7.27
N ALA A 63 18.91 -9.01 6.07
CA ALA A 63 19.73 -8.29 5.10
C ALA A 63 20.02 -6.84 5.54
N GLY A 64 19.07 -6.19 6.22
CA GLY A 64 19.18 -4.77 6.58
C GLY A 64 19.22 -3.87 5.33
N GLY A 65 19.56 -2.58 5.50
CA GLY A 65 19.67 -1.63 4.38
C GLY A 65 18.45 -1.65 3.46
N ASP A 66 18.66 -1.89 2.17
CA ASP A 66 17.60 -2.00 1.15
C ASP A 66 16.61 -3.15 1.45
N GLY A 67 17.03 -4.18 2.19
CA GLY A 67 16.19 -5.28 2.65
C GLY A 67 15.08 -4.86 3.63
N ILE A 68 15.20 -3.70 4.26
CA ILE A 68 14.13 -3.18 5.13
C ILE A 68 12.87 -2.82 4.34
N THR A 69 12.99 -2.41 3.07
CA THR A 69 11.84 -2.10 2.23
C THR A 69 10.95 -3.33 2.00
N VAL A 70 11.54 -4.47 1.62
CA VAL A 70 10.79 -5.71 1.43
C VAL A 70 10.21 -6.24 2.73
N ALA A 71 10.91 -6.06 3.86
CA ALA A 71 10.36 -6.42 5.16
C ALA A 71 9.11 -5.59 5.49
N ASN A 72 9.17 -4.28 5.31
CA ASN A 72 8.03 -3.39 5.55
C ASN A 72 6.84 -3.72 4.63
N LYS A 73 7.08 -4.00 3.34
CA LYS A 73 6.04 -4.43 2.40
C LYS A 73 5.43 -5.77 2.80
N ALA A 74 6.25 -6.78 3.09
CA ALA A 74 5.78 -8.12 3.47
C ALA A 74 4.89 -8.11 4.72
N ALA A 75 5.32 -7.40 5.78
CA ALA A 75 4.52 -7.25 6.99
C ALA A 75 3.20 -6.50 6.74
N SER A 76 3.25 -5.46 5.89
CA SER A 76 2.07 -4.66 5.53
C SER A 76 1.04 -5.45 4.73
N MET A 77 1.48 -6.25 3.75
CA MET A 77 0.59 -7.11 2.96
C MET A 77 0.00 -8.22 3.82
N TYR A 78 0.81 -8.86 4.67
CA TYR A 78 0.32 -9.85 5.63
C TYR A 78 -0.76 -9.26 6.57
N ALA A 79 -0.47 -8.12 7.21
CA ALA A 79 -1.40 -7.48 8.14
C ALA A 79 -2.71 -7.06 7.46
N THR A 80 -2.61 -6.61 6.20
CA THR A 80 -3.75 -6.20 5.38
C THR A 80 -4.67 -7.38 5.06
N TYR A 81 -4.10 -8.44 4.47
CA TYR A 81 -4.88 -9.46 3.77
C TYR A 81 -5.07 -10.76 4.55
N LEU A 82 -4.14 -11.13 5.44
CA LEU A 82 -4.02 -12.50 5.95
C LEU A 82 -4.09 -12.61 7.47
N GLU A 83 -3.73 -11.56 8.20
CA GLU A 83 -3.97 -11.52 9.63
C GLU A 83 -5.49 -11.36 9.89
N THR A 84 -5.98 -11.96 10.96
CA THR A 84 -7.42 -11.96 11.33
C THR A 84 -7.67 -11.28 12.67
N LYS A 85 -6.64 -11.18 13.50
CA LYS A 85 -6.72 -10.58 14.84
C LYS A 85 -6.41 -9.09 14.74
N GLU A 86 -7.43 -8.28 14.97
CA GLU A 86 -7.34 -6.81 14.88
C GLU A 86 -6.17 -6.24 15.68
N LYS A 87 -6.01 -6.67 16.94
CA LYS A 87 -4.89 -6.21 17.76
C LYS A 87 -3.53 -6.50 17.11
N THR A 88 -3.35 -7.70 16.54
CA THR A 88 -2.10 -8.09 15.88
C THR A 88 -1.86 -7.28 14.61
N LYS A 89 -2.91 -6.98 13.82
CA LYS A 89 -2.81 -6.07 12.66
C LYS A 89 -2.29 -4.71 13.06
N LEU A 90 -2.91 -4.10 14.06
CA LEU A 90 -2.56 -2.76 14.51
C LEU A 90 -1.14 -2.70 15.09
N ASP A 91 -0.73 -3.72 15.85
CA ASP A 91 0.63 -3.81 16.38
C ASP A 91 1.65 -3.93 15.21
N LEU A 92 1.38 -4.76 14.19
CA LEU A 92 2.23 -4.89 13.00
C LEU A 92 2.37 -3.59 12.21
N PHE A 93 1.28 -2.85 12.00
CA PHE A 93 1.34 -1.56 11.30
C PHE A 93 2.19 -0.54 12.07
N MET A 94 2.06 -0.48 13.40
CA MET A 94 2.91 0.41 14.21
C MET A 94 4.39 0.02 14.15
N GLU A 95 4.69 -1.28 14.15
CA GLU A 95 6.07 -1.76 13.96
C GLU A 95 6.64 -1.39 12.58
N VAL A 96 5.85 -1.53 11.51
CA VAL A 96 6.25 -1.10 10.16
C VAL A 96 6.50 0.40 10.15
N ALA A 97 5.60 1.21 10.71
CA ALA A 97 5.76 2.66 10.77
C ALA A 97 7.04 3.08 11.50
N ALA A 98 7.38 2.40 12.59
CA ALA A 98 8.61 2.65 13.34
C ALA A 98 9.87 2.24 12.56
N ARG A 99 9.87 1.05 11.93
CA ARG A 99 10.99 0.60 11.08
C ARG A 99 11.20 1.51 9.88
N ALA A 100 10.13 1.91 9.22
CA ALA A 100 10.17 2.83 8.10
C ALA A 100 10.69 4.22 8.53
N GLU A 101 10.32 4.72 9.70
CA GLU A 101 10.89 5.96 10.25
C GLU A 101 12.39 5.85 10.52
N ALA A 102 12.86 4.71 11.04
CA ALA A 102 14.30 4.47 11.19
C ALA A 102 15.01 4.45 9.83
N GLN A 103 14.43 3.76 8.84
CA GLN A 103 14.96 3.72 7.48
C GLN A 103 15.02 5.11 6.84
N GLN A 104 14.05 6.00 7.09
CA GLN A 104 14.10 7.40 6.63
C GLN A 104 15.27 8.19 7.22
N LYS A 105 15.69 7.88 8.45
CA LYS A 105 16.84 8.55 9.10
C LYS A 105 18.16 8.06 8.49
N ASP A 106 18.24 6.76 8.18
CA ASP A 106 19.44 6.13 7.63
C ASP A 106 19.58 6.41 6.11
N ASP A 107 18.48 6.41 5.38
CA ASP A 107 18.41 6.74 3.95
C ASP A 107 17.25 7.71 3.64
N PRO A 108 17.44 9.02 3.85
CA PRO A 108 16.38 10.02 3.65
C PRO A 108 15.94 10.18 2.19
N LYS A 109 16.69 9.62 1.23
CA LYS A 109 16.35 9.68 -0.21
C LYS A 109 15.55 8.47 -0.67
N ASN A 110 15.35 7.46 0.17
CA ASN A 110 14.52 6.31 -0.14
C ASN A 110 13.03 6.69 -0.09
N ALA A 111 12.41 6.88 -1.25
CA ALA A 111 10.98 7.19 -1.37
C ALA A 111 10.09 6.13 -0.70
N ASN A 112 10.47 4.85 -0.77
CA ASN A 112 9.70 3.74 -0.22
C ASN A 112 9.75 3.68 1.32
N ALA A 113 10.81 4.19 1.95
CA ALA A 113 10.84 4.38 3.40
C ALA A 113 9.77 5.39 3.87
N TRP A 114 9.53 6.45 3.09
CA TRP A 114 8.46 7.42 3.35
C TRP A 114 7.07 6.83 3.08
N TYR A 115 6.93 6.14 1.95
CA TYR A 115 5.68 5.48 1.56
C TYR A 115 5.24 4.43 2.58
N TRP A 116 6.12 3.52 3.01
CA TRP A 116 5.72 2.45 3.94
C TRP A 116 5.34 2.95 5.32
N GLN A 117 5.92 4.06 5.79
CA GLN A 117 5.45 4.71 7.00
C GLN A 117 4.03 5.25 6.81
N ALA A 118 3.77 5.95 5.72
CA ALA A 118 2.45 6.49 5.43
C ALA A 118 1.39 5.39 5.27
N TYR A 119 1.71 4.34 4.50
CA TYR A 119 0.84 3.18 4.32
C TYR A 119 0.45 2.58 5.68
N ALA A 120 1.44 2.25 6.50
CA ALA A 120 1.19 1.58 7.77
C ALA A 120 0.40 2.46 8.75
N LEU A 121 0.74 3.76 8.85
CA LEU A 121 -0.02 4.70 9.69
C LEU A 121 -1.44 4.95 9.17
N GLY A 122 -1.63 4.95 7.85
CA GLY A 122 -2.96 5.05 7.22
C GLY A 122 -3.83 3.85 7.60
N ARG A 123 -3.33 2.63 7.39
CA ARG A 123 -4.04 1.39 7.76
C ARG A 123 -4.28 1.28 9.27
N TYR A 124 -3.31 1.66 10.10
CA TYR A 124 -3.51 1.76 11.55
C TYR A 124 -4.63 2.73 11.91
N SER A 125 -4.69 3.89 11.24
CA SER A 125 -5.72 4.91 11.47
C SER A 125 -7.13 4.43 11.11
N GLN A 126 -7.27 3.52 10.15
CA GLN A 126 -8.56 2.92 9.78
C GLN A 126 -9.12 2.00 10.88
N GLY A 127 -8.25 1.37 11.70
CA GLY A 127 -8.66 0.47 12.79
C GLY A 127 -8.80 1.14 14.16
N ILE A 128 -8.75 2.47 14.24
CA ILE A 128 -8.93 3.22 15.50
C ILE A 128 -9.96 4.35 15.35
N SER A 129 -10.40 4.92 16.49
CA SER A 129 -11.31 6.06 16.46
C SER A 129 -10.64 7.31 15.88
N VAL A 130 -11.44 8.16 15.21
CA VAL A 130 -11.00 9.47 14.70
C VAL A 130 -10.33 10.28 15.82
N ALA A 131 -10.95 10.35 17.00
CA ALA A 131 -10.39 11.07 18.15
C ALA A 131 -8.97 10.59 18.54
N LYS A 132 -8.72 9.27 18.50
CA LYS A 132 -7.39 8.72 18.79
C LYS A 132 -6.38 9.05 17.69
N ALA A 133 -6.79 8.97 16.43
CA ALA A 133 -5.93 9.34 15.30
C ALA A 133 -5.55 10.84 15.32
N LEU A 134 -6.50 11.72 15.69
CA LEU A 134 -6.29 13.14 15.91
C LEU A 134 -5.29 13.38 17.06
N ALA A 135 -5.51 12.76 18.21
CA ALA A 135 -4.67 12.92 19.40
C ALA A 135 -3.21 12.47 19.15
N GLN A 136 -3.00 11.49 18.28
CA GLN A 136 -1.69 11.00 17.89
C GLN A 136 -1.05 11.76 16.71
N GLY A 137 -1.76 12.73 16.11
CA GLY A 137 -1.26 13.52 14.98
C GLY A 137 -1.06 12.71 13.69
N LEU A 138 -1.76 11.59 13.54
CA LEU A 138 -1.48 10.64 12.45
C LEU A 138 -1.78 11.21 11.06
N GLY A 139 -2.85 12.00 10.93
CA GLY A 139 -3.23 12.58 9.63
C GLY A 139 -2.13 13.45 9.01
N THR A 140 -1.53 14.34 9.80
CA THR A 140 -0.41 15.18 9.35
C THR A 140 0.83 14.34 9.02
N LYS A 141 1.14 13.32 9.83
CA LYS A 141 2.29 12.44 9.60
C LYS A 141 2.13 11.63 8.30
N VAL A 142 0.96 11.02 8.08
CA VAL A 142 0.64 10.29 6.84
C VAL A 142 0.80 11.19 5.63
N LYS A 143 0.14 12.36 5.64
CA LYS A 143 0.19 13.30 4.51
C LYS A 143 1.61 13.73 4.17
N ASN A 144 2.37 14.18 5.17
CA ASN A 144 3.74 14.65 4.95
C ASN A 144 4.64 13.55 4.37
N SER A 145 4.49 12.32 4.86
CA SER A 145 5.27 11.19 4.35
C SER A 145 4.90 10.82 2.92
N LEU A 146 3.62 10.91 2.52
CA LEU A 146 3.21 10.70 1.12
C LEU A 146 3.70 11.80 0.19
N GLU A 147 3.57 13.06 0.60
CA GLU A 147 4.07 14.20 -0.18
C GLU A 147 5.60 14.11 -0.37
N GLN A 148 6.33 13.69 0.67
CA GLN A 148 7.77 13.47 0.58
C GLN A 148 8.13 12.27 -0.31
N ALA A 149 7.39 11.16 -0.26
CA ALA A 149 7.57 10.02 -1.16
C ALA A 149 7.38 10.44 -2.63
N ILE A 150 6.32 11.19 -2.93
CA ILE A 150 6.04 11.71 -4.29
C ILE A 150 7.11 12.72 -4.72
N LYS A 151 7.59 13.58 -3.82
CA LYS A 151 8.68 14.51 -4.12
C LYS A 151 9.98 13.80 -4.51
N LEU A 152 10.30 12.69 -3.83
CA LEU A 152 11.48 11.88 -4.12
C LEU A 152 11.31 11.02 -5.37
N SER A 153 10.10 10.50 -5.59
CA SER A 153 9.74 9.68 -6.75
C SER A 153 8.40 10.12 -7.35
N PRO A 154 8.39 11.12 -8.26
CA PRO A 154 7.16 11.66 -8.85
C PRO A 154 6.36 10.65 -9.69
N ARG A 155 6.95 9.48 -10.01
CA ARG A 155 6.28 8.41 -10.76
C ARG A 155 5.75 7.28 -9.87
N HIS A 156 5.85 7.42 -8.54
CA HIS A 156 5.37 6.43 -7.58
C HIS A 156 3.84 6.42 -7.54
N ALA A 157 3.21 5.57 -8.35
CA ALA A 157 1.76 5.49 -8.49
C ALA A 157 1.07 5.16 -7.16
N ASP A 158 1.63 4.26 -6.36
CA ASP A 158 1.00 3.83 -5.10
C ASP A 158 0.98 4.94 -4.05
N ALA A 159 1.98 5.82 -4.03
CA ALA A 159 1.97 7.00 -3.17
C ALA A 159 0.91 8.03 -3.61
N HIS A 160 0.68 8.16 -4.93
CA HIS A 160 -0.41 9.00 -5.45
C HIS A 160 -1.78 8.42 -5.07
N ILE A 161 -1.97 7.10 -5.17
CA ILE A 161 -3.19 6.40 -4.72
C ILE A 161 -3.42 6.63 -3.23
N ALA A 162 -2.40 6.42 -2.41
CA ALA A 162 -2.51 6.59 -0.95
C ALA A 162 -2.79 8.06 -0.56
N LEU A 163 -2.20 9.04 -1.25
CA LEU A 163 -2.50 10.46 -0.99
C LEU A 163 -3.91 10.84 -1.46
N ALA A 164 -4.38 10.24 -2.55
CA ALA A 164 -5.76 10.37 -2.99
C ALA A 164 -6.75 9.81 -1.96
N ALA A 165 -6.48 8.62 -1.44
CA ALA A 165 -7.25 7.98 -0.37
C ALA A 165 -7.24 8.81 0.91
N PHE A 166 -6.09 9.38 1.29
CA PHE A 166 -6.02 10.32 2.40
C PHE A 166 -6.99 11.50 2.24
N HIS A 167 -7.03 12.12 1.06
CA HIS A 167 -7.96 13.21 0.78
C HIS A 167 -9.42 12.78 0.88
N ALA A 168 -9.75 11.61 0.33
CA ALA A 168 -11.10 11.05 0.36
C ALA A 168 -11.56 10.72 1.78
N GLU A 169 -10.77 9.94 2.51
CA GLU A 169 -11.10 9.48 3.87
C GLU A 169 -11.21 10.62 4.86
N VAL A 170 -10.34 11.63 4.79
CA VAL A 170 -10.43 12.79 5.69
C VAL A 170 -11.73 13.55 5.43
N ILE A 171 -12.11 13.74 4.16
CA ILE A 171 -13.35 14.42 3.80
C ILE A 171 -14.56 13.61 4.25
N ASP A 172 -14.54 12.29 4.06
CA ASP A 172 -15.61 11.38 4.47
C ASP A 172 -15.82 11.40 6.00
N LYS A 173 -14.73 11.30 6.77
CA LYS A 173 -14.77 11.17 8.23
C LYS A 173 -15.10 12.47 8.97
N VAL A 174 -14.59 13.61 8.52
CA VAL A 174 -14.75 14.90 9.25
C VAL A 174 -15.37 16.02 8.42
N GLY A 175 -15.74 15.75 7.18
CA GLY A 175 -16.31 16.73 6.26
C GLY A 175 -15.28 17.62 5.58
N SER A 176 -15.65 18.17 4.41
CA SER A 176 -14.74 18.98 3.57
C SER A 176 -14.22 20.24 4.26
N LEU A 177 -15.03 20.90 5.09
CA LEU A 177 -14.63 22.15 5.75
C LEU A 177 -13.55 21.91 6.82
N ILE A 178 -13.79 20.96 7.73
CA ILE A 178 -12.86 20.64 8.81
C ILE A 178 -11.62 19.96 8.23
N GLY A 179 -11.81 18.97 7.35
CA GLY A 179 -10.71 18.30 6.65
C GLY A 179 -9.82 19.26 5.86
N GLY A 180 -10.43 20.23 5.19
CA GLY A 180 -9.71 21.29 4.47
C GLY A 180 -8.91 22.20 5.40
N MET A 181 -9.49 22.63 6.53
CA MET A 181 -8.83 23.53 7.48
C MET A 181 -7.70 22.85 8.26
N THR A 182 -7.91 21.61 8.71
CA THR A 182 -6.96 20.90 9.58
C THR A 182 -5.86 20.19 8.81
N TYR A 183 -6.19 19.60 7.65
CA TYR A 183 -5.28 18.73 6.89
C TYR A 183 -5.00 19.22 5.47
N GLY A 184 -5.68 20.28 5.02
CA GLY A 184 -5.64 20.69 3.62
C GLY A 184 -6.27 19.64 2.70
N ALA A 185 -7.24 18.85 3.19
CA ALA A 185 -7.89 17.84 2.38
C ALA A 185 -8.77 18.49 1.29
N LYS A 186 -8.63 18.06 0.03
CA LYS A 186 -9.42 18.60 -1.09
C LYS A 186 -9.88 17.49 -2.03
N LYS A 187 -11.17 17.54 -2.37
CA LYS A 187 -11.85 16.57 -3.24
C LYS A 187 -11.24 16.50 -4.65
N ASP A 188 -11.03 17.66 -5.26
CA ASP A 188 -10.49 17.80 -6.62
C ASP A 188 -9.06 17.27 -6.73
N ILE A 189 -8.22 17.51 -5.71
CA ILE A 189 -6.87 16.94 -5.61
C ILE A 189 -6.95 15.42 -5.52
N GLY A 190 -7.77 14.87 -4.61
CA GLY A 190 -7.91 13.42 -4.46
C GLY A 190 -8.31 12.72 -5.77
N LEU A 191 -9.36 13.21 -6.44
CA LEU A 191 -9.82 12.65 -7.71
C LEU A 191 -8.76 12.76 -8.84
N THR A 192 -7.93 13.81 -8.82
CA THR A 192 -6.86 13.98 -9.81
C THR A 192 -5.72 12.99 -9.56
N LEU A 193 -5.31 12.83 -8.31
CA LEU A 193 -4.24 11.91 -7.91
C LEU A 193 -4.57 10.46 -8.26
N TYR A 194 -5.81 10.00 -8.06
CA TYR A 194 -6.23 8.67 -8.51
C TYR A 194 -6.06 8.48 -10.02
N LYS A 195 -6.53 9.46 -10.81
CA LYS A 195 -6.44 9.40 -12.27
C LYS A 195 -4.98 9.41 -12.73
N ASP A 196 -4.13 10.22 -12.12
CA ASP A 196 -2.72 10.29 -12.46
C ASP A 196 -1.97 9.02 -12.07
N ALA A 197 -2.30 8.43 -10.93
CA ALA A 197 -1.76 7.13 -10.55
C ALA A 197 -2.13 6.02 -11.53
N LEU A 198 -3.38 5.96 -12.00
CA LEU A 198 -3.79 4.98 -13.02
C LEU A 198 -3.20 5.28 -14.40
N LYS A 199 -2.77 6.51 -14.70
CA LYS A 199 -1.94 6.77 -15.90
C LYS A 199 -0.53 6.21 -15.73
N LEU A 200 0.04 6.30 -14.52
CA LEU A 200 1.37 5.78 -14.20
C LEU A 200 1.39 4.24 -14.17
N HIS A 201 0.33 3.63 -13.64
CA HIS A 201 0.15 2.18 -13.55
C HIS A 201 -1.28 1.75 -13.94
N PRO A 202 -1.60 1.68 -15.26
CA PRO A 202 -2.95 1.37 -15.74
C PRO A 202 -3.51 0.00 -15.36
N GLY A 203 -2.64 -0.97 -15.10
CA GLY A 203 -3.01 -2.33 -14.69
C GLY A 203 -3.03 -2.55 -13.18
N SER A 204 -3.07 -1.49 -12.36
CA SER A 204 -3.07 -1.62 -10.89
C SER A 204 -4.47 -1.99 -10.38
N ALA A 205 -4.66 -3.25 -9.99
CA ALA A 205 -5.92 -3.71 -9.40
C ALA A 205 -6.25 -2.93 -8.12
N ILE A 206 -5.30 -2.79 -7.19
CA ILE A 206 -5.47 -1.97 -5.99
C ILE A 206 -5.77 -0.50 -6.31
N GLY A 207 -5.12 0.07 -7.34
CA GLY A 207 -5.40 1.44 -7.76
C GLY A 207 -6.83 1.64 -8.25
N MET A 208 -7.41 0.64 -8.92
CA MET A 208 -8.81 0.66 -9.35
C MET A 208 -9.77 0.56 -8.15
N ILE A 209 -9.49 -0.34 -7.21
CA ILE A 209 -10.27 -0.52 -5.96
C ILE A 209 -10.27 0.77 -5.15
N GLU A 210 -9.08 1.31 -4.88
CA GLU A 210 -8.93 2.53 -4.08
C GLU A 210 -9.58 3.75 -4.78
N TYR A 211 -9.51 3.82 -6.11
CA TYR A 211 -10.21 4.87 -6.84
C TYR A 211 -11.73 4.71 -6.76
N ALA A 212 -12.25 3.49 -6.87
CA ALA A 212 -13.67 3.21 -6.69
C ALA A 212 -14.15 3.70 -5.31
N ASN A 213 -13.44 3.33 -4.25
CA ASN A 213 -13.74 3.72 -2.88
C ASN A 213 -13.68 5.23 -2.68
N GLY A 214 -12.56 5.85 -3.07
CA GLY A 214 -12.40 7.29 -2.95
C GLY A 214 -13.43 8.08 -3.75
N MET A 215 -13.85 7.56 -4.91
CA MET A 215 -14.89 8.17 -5.72
C MET A 215 -16.24 8.16 -4.99
N VAL A 216 -16.62 7.05 -4.37
CA VAL A 216 -17.87 6.96 -3.58
C VAL A 216 -17.81 7.87 -2.36
N MET A 217 -16.71 7.86 -1.59
CA MET A 217 -16.52 8.77 -0.44
C MET A 217 -16.66 10.25 -0.81
N LEU A 218 -16.12 10.65 -1.96
CA LEU A 218 -16.08 12.06 -2.38
C LEU A 218 -17.33 12.52 -3.14
N GLU A 219 -18.05 11.60 -3.77
CA GLU A 219 -19.11 11.93 -4.73
C GLU A 219 -20.47 11.29 -4.40
N GLY A 220 -20.51 10.33 -3.48
CA GLY A 220 -21.70 9.59 -3.09
C GLY A 220 -22.28 8.71 -4.19
N ASP A 221 -23.53 8.31 -4.01
CA ASP A 221 -24.21 7.26 -4.78
C ASP A 221 -24.23 7.49 -6.30
N LYS A 222 -24.15 8.76 -6.74
CA LYS A 222 -24.11 9.12 -8.17
C LYS A 222 -22.94 8.48 -8.92
N LYS A 223 -21.91 8.03 -8.19
CA LYS A 223 -20.71 7.39 -8.74
C LYS A 223 -20.64 5.88 -8.55
N MET A 224 -21.64 5.26 -7.91
CA MET A 224 -21.64 3.80 -7.68
C MET A 224 -21.45 2.98 -8.96
N LYS A 225 -22.14 3.33 -10.06
CA LYS A 225 -21.97 2.62 -11.34
C LYS A 225 -20.55 2.66 -11.89
N GLU A 226 -19.84 3.77 -11.67
CA GLU A 226 -18.46 3.93 -12.13
C GLU A 226 -17.49 3.20 -11.19
N ALA A 227 -17.74 3.26 -9.88
CA ALA A 227 -17.02 2.50 -8.86
C ALA A 227 -17.14 0.99 -9.07
N THR A 228 -18.35 0.45 -9.27
CA THR A 228 -18.58 -0.98 -9.59
C THR A 228 -17.80 -1.40 -10.83
N ARG A 229 -17.77 -0.57 -11.89
CA ARG A 229 -16.99 -0.88 -13.10
C ARG A 229 -15.48 -0.97 -12.83
N LEU A 230 -14.95 -0.17 -11.91
CA LEU A 230 -13.54 -0.26 -11.50
C LEU A 230 -13.28 -1.54 -10.71
N TYR A 231 -14.18 -1.92 -9.81
CA TYR A 231 -14.12 -3.20 -9.10
C TYR A 231 -14.17 -4.40 -10.06
N GLU A 232 -15.08 -4.39 -11.05
CA GLU A 232 -15.15 -5.44 -12.08
C GLU A 232 -13.84 -5.55 -12.87
N GLN A 233 -13.22 -4.43 -13.22
CA GLN A 233 -11.91 -4.40 -13.90
C GLN A 233 -10.78 -4.94 -13.00
N ALA A 234 -10.78 -4.59 -11.71
CA ALA A 234 -9.84 -5.12 -10.73
C ALA A 234 -10.00 -6.64 -10.59
N ALA A 235 -11.22 -7.14 -10.43
CA ALA A 235 -11.54 -8.57 -10.31
C ALA A 235 -11.18 -9.37 -11.57
N ALA A 236 -11.25 -8.75 -12.75
CA ALA A 236 -10.86 -9.35 -14.03
C ALA A 236 -9.36 -9.24 -14.34
N SER A 237 -8.57 -8.54 -13.51
CA SER A 237 -7.13 -8.39 -13.74
C SER A 237 -6.39 -9.72 -13.59
N LYS A 238 -5.33 -9.89 -14.38
CA LYS A 238 -4.47 -11.08 -14.32
C LYS A 238 -3.29 -10.79 -13.37
N PRO A 239 -3.24 -11.38 -12.18
CA PRO A 239 -2.19 -11.11 -11.22
C PRO A 239 -0.88 -11.77 -11.65
N LEU A 240 0.22 -11.01 -11.60
CA LEU A 240 1.56 -11.48 -11.91
C LEU A 240 2.27 -12.10 -10.70
N ASP A 241 1.90 -11.70 -9.48
CA ASP A 241 2.49 -12.18 -8.23
C ASP A 241 1.43 -12.41 -7.14
N ALA A 242 1.90 -12.83 -5.96
CA ALA A 242 1.04 -13.09 -4.82
C ALA A 242 0.30 -11.85 -4.29
N THR A 243 0.87 -10.65 -4.39
CA THR A 243 0.22 -9.43 -3.86
C THR A 243 -0.89 -8.98 -4.80
N GLU A 244 -0.62 -8.92 -6.10
CA GLU A 244 -1.65 -8.64 -7.10
C GLU A 244 -2.78 -9.68 -7.03
N ARG A 245 -2.48 -10.93 -6.67
CA ARG A 245 -3.52 -11.95 -6.45
C ARG A 245 -4.44 -11.59 -5.30
N LEU A 246 -3.89 -11.11 -4.18
CA LEU A 246 -4.68 -10.69 -3.02
C LEU A 246 -5.58 -9.51 -3.37
N ASP A 247 -5.10 -8.55 -4.16
CA ASP A 247 -5.91 -7.43 -4.64
C ASP A 247 -7.08 -7.91 -5.53
N VAL A 248 -6.82 -8.83 -6.45
CA VAL A 248 -7.83 -9.41 -7.34
C VAL A 248 -8.88 -10.21 -6.56
N GLU A 249 -8.47 -11.03 -5.59
CA GLU A 249 -9.42 -11.80 -4.77
C GLU A 249 -10.23 -10.90 -3.85
N MET A 250 -9.64 -9.82 -3.31
CA MET A 250 -10.39 -8.79 -2.57
C MET A 250 -11.44 -8.12 -3.45
N ALA A 251 -11.10 -7.71 -4.68
CA ALA A 251 -12.06 -7.12 -5.59
C ALA A 251 -13.23 -8.07 -5.94
N LYS A 252 -12.97 -9.37 -6.06
CA LYS A 252 -14.02 -10.37 -6.28
C LYS A 252 -14.94 -10.49 -5.07
N ALA A 253 -14.39 -10.57 -3.87
CA ALA A 253 -15.17 -10.66 -2.65
C ALA A 253 -16.10 -9.44 -2.48
N GLU A 254 -15.59 -8.23 -2.70
CA GLU A 254 -16.37 -6.98 -2.62
C GLU A 254 -17.48 -6.86 -3.68
N LEU A 255 -17.42 -7.64 -4.78
CA LEU A 255 -18.49 -7.68 -5.79
C LEU A 255 -19.58 -8.72 -5.46
N GLU A 256 -19.29 -9.67 -4.55
CA GLU A 256 -20.24 -10.68 -4.10
C GLU A 256 -21.12 -10.19 -2.94
N ASP A 257 -20.67 -9.16 -2.21
CA ASP A 257 -21.36 -8.48 -1.11
C ASP A 257 -22.39 -7.43 -1.59
#